data_AF-A0A1I0V5Q3-F1
#
_entry.id   AF-A0A1I0V5Q3-F1
#
_cell.length_a   1.000
_cell.length_b   1.000
_cell.length_c   1.000
_cell.angle_alpha   90.00
_cell.angle_beta   90.00
_cell.angle_gamma   90.00
#
_symmetry.space_group_name_H-M   'P 1'
#
loop_
_entity.id
_entity.type
_entity.pdbx_description
1 polymer ?
#
loop_
_entity_poly.entity_id
_entity_poly.type
_entity_poly.pdbx_seq_one_letter_code
_entity_poly.pdbx_strand_id
1 'polypeptide(L)'
;MYRTRVTAVNGSKAQAGGHWLNIIGNKNVVVGDFVWTDGRCIYGNIQAGGEAAPIISSEPYVPLLMWDGTRAVYHKAQIKQFAKGQRYELMASHGSSFAFADGKVLDLYLDGYGNKYVLNGGEYWFHDWGSGGPYETLKGQPGIIKNGHMEQSIDLSKYSSYSYDYARGESEIIKTPLSGKAEAIDEIYWNCCVLTNGWYESESSYFYLLDCYAQGCHIDAINWRPGYGEADDGYFVDFTSYMWVMVTPEIVKPLWAETIRDVDDDDYNERSHRSVFADEFVLPLPDGYYIKGTKTLPEQDYWFDRLPGKLYSPQGKLICEADFRVDKPIRLGYVKRGAWLLSEGEELFRIKGGKKELLSDGIHNSRLHIMKNRVKWTKGDE
;
A
#
# COMPACT_ATOMS: atom_id res chain seq x y z
N MET A 1 -33.20 26.46 4.07
CA MET A 1 -34.18 25.36 4.22
C MET A 1 -34.85 25.50 5.57
N TYR A 2 -36.11 25.10 5.67
CA TYR A 2 -36.87 25.07 6.92
C TYR A 2 -37.67 23.79 7.01
N ARG A 3 -38.08 23.47 8.24
CA ARG A 3 -38.88 22.29 8.54
C ARG A 3 -40.36 22.61 8.39
N THR A 4 -41.11 21.73 7.75
CA THR A 4 -42.58 21.83 7.71
C THR A 4 -43.22 20.45 7.70
N ARG A 5 -44.52 20.42 7.99
CA ARG A 5 -45.31 19.19 8.02
C ARG A 5 -46.01 18.97 6.69
N VAL A 6 -46.00 17.73 6.22
CA VAL A 6 -46.71 17.34 5.00
C VAL A 6 -48.20 17.21 5.28
N THR A 7 -49.01 17.93 4.53
CA THR A 7 -50.48 17.95 4.67
C THR A 7 -51.20 17.10 3.63
N ALA A 8 -50.57 16.85 2.48
CA ALA A 8 -51.10 15.99 1.41
C ALA A 8 -49.96 15.41 0.56
N VAL A 9 -50.16 14.25 -0.06
CA VAL A 9 -49.19 13.62 -0.97
C VAL A 9 -49.93 13.17 -2.23
N ASN A 10 -49.32 13.39 -3.39
CA ASN A 10 -49.81 12.93 -4.69
C ASN A 10 -48.62 12.56 -5.59
N GLY A 11 -48.33 11.27 -5.69
CA GLY A 11 -47.23 10.74 -6.49
C GLY A 11 -45.88 11.33 -6.09
N SER A 12 -45.21 12.02 -7.03
CA SER A 12 -43.92 12.67 -6.82
C SER A 12 -44.00 14.08 -6.23
N LYS A 13 -45.18 14.49 -5.73
CA LYS A 13 -45.41 15.80 -5.11
C LYS A 13 -46.03 15.65 -3.73
N ALA A 14 -45.73 16.59 -2.85
CA ALA A 14 -46.36 16.69 -1.54
C ALA A 14 -46.61 18.16 -1.16
N GLN A 15 -47.68 18.39 -0.40
CA GLN A 15 -48.02 19.71 0.10
C GLN A 15 -47.33 19.95 1.44
N ALA A 16 -46.50 20.99 1.50
CA ALA A 16 -45.69 21.33 2.66
C ALA A 16 -45.51 22.85 2.72
N GLY A 17 -45.73 23.47 3.88
CA GLY A 17 -45.68 24.93 4.02
C GLY A 17 -46.72 25.69 3.16
N GLY A 18 -47.86 25.05 2.87
CA GLY A 18 -48.95 25.64 2.07
C GLY A 18 -48.82 25.47 0.56
N HIS A 19 -47.71 24.92 0.05
CA HIS A 19 -47.44 24.79 -1.38
C HIS A 19 -47.27 23.33 -1.81
N TRP A 20 -47.61 23.02 -3.07
CA TRP A 20 -47.29 21.73 -3.70
C TRP A 20 -45.86 21.73 -4.23
N LEU A 21 -45.03 20.85 -3.68
CA LEU A 21 -43.59 20.80 -3.96
C LEU A 21 -43.20 19.44 -4.56
N ASN A 22 -42.22 19.44 -5.45
CA ASN A 22 -41.65 18.21 -6.00
C ASN A 22 -40.77 17.49 -4.97
N ILE A 23 -40.89 16.17 -4.88
CA ILE A 23 -40.05 15.31 -4.04
C ILE A 23 -38.83 14.89 -4.87
N ILE A 24 -37.64 15.33 -4.48
CA ILE A 24 -36.39 15.10 -5.22
C ILE A 24 -35.46 14.10 -4.49
N GLY A 25 -35.72 13.81 -3.22
CA GLY A 25 -34.99 12.83 -2.40
C GLY A 25 -35.74 11.51 -2.17
N ASN A 26 -35.66 10.97 -0.94
CA ASN A 26 -36.37 9.74 -0.53
C ASN A 26 -37.84 9.79 -0.94
N LYS A 27 -38.27 8.85 -1.79
CA LYS A 27 -39.61 8.85 -2.41
C LYS A 27 -40.76 8.46 -1.47
N ASN A 28 -40.46 8.03 -0.24
CA ASN A 28 -41.45 7.59 0.74
C ASN A 28 -41.83 8.72 1.69
N VAL A 29 -42.40 9.80 1.16
CA VAL A 29 -42.99 10.88 1.95
C VAL A 29 -44.47 10.57 2.16
N VAL A 30 -44.94 10.55 3.41
CA VAL A 30 -46.35 10.33 3.75
C VAL A 30 -46.98 11.54 4.43
N VAL A 31 -48.32 11.62 4.43
CA VAL A 31 -49.04 12.68 5.14
C VAL A 31 -48.71 12.61 6.63
N GLY A 32 -48.38 13.77 7.21
CA GLY A 32 -47.97 13.89 8.60
C GLY A 32 -46.46 13.92 8.82
N ASP A 33 -45.65 13.53 7.83
CA ASP A 33 -44.18 13.56 7.91
C ASP A 33 -43.64 14.98 8.14
N PHE A 34 -42.57 15.07 8.91
CA PHE A 34 -41.71 16.26 8.94
C PHE A 34 -40.65 16.15 7.84
N VAL A 35 -40.63 17.16 6.97
CA VAL A 35 -39.74 17.23 5.82
C VAL A 35 -38.89 18.49 5.83
N TRP A 36 -37.74 18.41 5.15
CA TRP A 36 -36.91 19.58 4.85
C TRP A 36 -37.27 20.14 3.47
N THR A 37 -37.57 21.43 3.42
CA THR A 37 -37.91 22.17 2.19
C THR A 37 -37.22 23.52 2.15
N ASP A 38 -36.97 24.05 0.95
CA ASP A 38 -36.56 25.43 0.70
C ASP A 38 -37.72 26.32 0.21
N GLY A 39 -38.93 25.77 0.13
CA GLY A 39 -40.12 26.39 -0.47
C GLY A 39 -40.30 26.10 -1.97
N ARG A 40 -39.36 25.37 -2.60
CA ARG A 40 -39.43 24.96 -4.01
C ARG A 40 -39.55 23.45 -4.16
N CYS A 41 -38.84 22.67 -3.35
CA CYS A 41 -38.80 21.21 -3.40
C CYS A 41 -38.67 20.57 -2.01
N ILE A 42 -38.95 19.27 -1.91
CA ILE A 42 -38.81 18.44 -0.69
C ILE A 42 -37.59 17.53 -0.85
N TYR A 43 -36.73 17.52 0.17
CA TYR A 43 -35.42 16.84 0.14
C TYR A 43 -35.37 15.52 0.93
N GLY A 44 -36.30 15.27 1.86
CA GLY A 44 -36.36 14.02 2.63
C GLY A 44 -37.24 14.11 3.88
N ASN A 45 -37.56 12.97 4.49
CA ASN A 45 -38.29 12.85 5.75
C ASN A 45 -37.40 12.39 6.92
N ILE A 46 -37.83 12.68 8.14
CA ILE A 46 -37.00 12.49 9.35
C ILE A 46 -36.89 11.02 9.80
N GLN A 47 -37.86 10.17 9.44
CA GLN A 47 -37.88 8.76 9.86
C GLN A 47 -36.75 7.92 9.22
N ALA A 48 -36.14 8.40 8.13
CA ALA A 48 -35.03 7.73 7.46
C ALA A 48 -33.64 8.08 8.02
N GLY A 49 -33.54 8.74 9.18
CA GLY A 49 -32.28 8.92 9.92
C GLY A 49 -31.19 9.76 9.22
N GLY A 50 -31.53 10.53 8.18
CA GLY A 50 -30.58 11.36 7.46
C GLY A 50 -30.79 12.85 7.72
N GLU A 51 -29.77 13.53 8.23
CA GLU A 51 -29.63 14.97 7.97
C GLU A 51 -29.83 15.23 6.48
N ALA A 52 -30.62 16.25 6.13
CA ALA A 52 -30.84 16.62 4.73
C ALA A 52 -29.49 16.86 4.05
N ALA A 53 -29.07 15.91 3.21
CA ALA A 53 -27.87 16.09 2.40
C ALA A 53 -28.10 17.30 1.49
N PRO A 54 -27.29 18.37 1.58
CA PRO A 54 -27.33 19.38 0.55
C PRO A 54 -26.85 18.70 -0.75
N ILE A 55 -27.75 18.59 -1.75
CA ILE A 55 -27.35 18.28 -3.11
C ILE A 55 -26.62 19.52 -3.65
N ILE A 56 -25.37 19.67 -3.28
CA ILE A 56 -24.43 20.51 -4.02
C ILE A 56 -23.80 19.57 -5.04
N SER A 57 -24.16 19.74 -6.31
CA SER A 57 -23.44 19.19 -7.47
C SER A 57 -22.05 19.85 -7.61
N SER A 58 -21.33 20.05 -6.50
CA SER A 58 -19.93 20.43 -6.50
C SER A 58 -19.11 19.18 -6.67
N GLU A 59 -18.10 19.25 -7.52
CA GLU A 59 -17.05 18.23 -7.54
C GLU A 59 -16.47 18.06 -6.14
N PRO A 60 -16.33 16.83 -5.63
CA PRO A 60 -15.88 16.62 -4.27
C PRO A 60 -14.45 17.14 -4.10
N TYR A 61 -14.12 17.48 -2.86
CA TYR A 61 -12.78 17.90 -2.47
C TYR A 61 -12.02 16.68 -1.95
N VAL A 62 -10.76 16.51 -2.33
CA VAL A 62 -9.87 15.53 -1.68
C VAL A 62 -8.84 16.31 -0.86
N PRO A 63 -8.78 16.11 0.48
CA PRO A 63 -7.79 16.74 1.33
C PRO A 63 -6.42 16.12 1.07
N LEU A 64 -5.40 16.96 0.94
CA LEU A 64 -4.02 16.55 0.69
C LEU A 64 -3.10 17.13 1.76
N LEU A 65 -2.33 16.27 2.43
CA LEU A 65 -1.24 16.69 3.31
C LEU A 65 0.06 16.69 2.50
N MET A 66 0.74 17.83 2.47
CA MET A 66 2.06 17.93 1.83
C MET A 66 3.18 17.65 2.85
N TRP A 67 4.33 17.21 2.36
CA TRP A 67 5.52 16.83 3.15
C TRP A 67 5.98 17.88 4.16
N ASP A 68 5.77 19.15 3.85
CA ASP A 68 6.18 20.26 4.69
C ASP A 68 5.12 20.65 5.73
N GLY A 69 3.98 19.95 5.80
CA GLY A 69 2.83 20.28 6.64
C GLY A 69 1.80 21.20 5.99
N THR A 70 2.01 21.61 4.72
CA THR A 70 1.02 22.41 3.99
C THR A 70 -0.27 21.62 3.78
N ARG A 71 -1.40 22.22 4.18
CA ARG A 71 -2.72 21.65 3.91
C ARG A 71 -3.19 22.08 2.54
N ALA A 72 -3.40 21.12 1.66
CA ALA A 72 -3.87 21.35 0.30
C ALA A 72 -5.19 20.63 0.03
N VAL A 73 -5.85 21.01 -1.05
CA VAL A 73 -7.06 20.35 -1.50
C VAL A 73 -7.02 20.18 -3.01
N TYR A 74 -7.28 18.98 -3.49
CA TYR A 74 -7.58 18.73 -4.89
C TYR A 74 -9.07 19.00 -5.18
N HIS A 75 -9.33 19.79 -6.21
CA HIS A 75 -10.68 20.08 -6.71
C HIS A 75 -10.62 20.59 -8.15
N LYS A 76 -11.54 20.12 -9.01
CA LYS A 76 -11.64 20.57 -10.42
C LYS A 76 -10.30 20.50 -11.17
N ALA A 77 -9.58 19.38 -11.00
CA ALA A 77 -8.26 19.16 -11.62
C ALA A 77 -7.16 20.14 -11.19
N GLN A 78 -7.33 20.84 -10.06
CA GLN A 78 -6.33 21.74 -9.51
C GLN A 78 -6.06 21.40 -8.05
N ILE A 79 -4.82 21.60 -7.64
CA ILE A 79 -4.42 21.57 -6.24
C ILE A 79 -4.37 23.01 -5.75
N LYS A 80 -5.08 23.29 -4.66
CA LYS A 80 -5.04 24.57 -3.97
C LYS A 80 -4.45 24.37 -2.59
N GLN A 81 -3.35 25.06 -2.33
CA GLN A 81 -2.70 25.09 -1.02
C GLN A 81 -3.36 26.12 -0.10
N PHE A 82 -3.31 25.84 1.20
CA PHE A 82 -3.85 26.66 2.28
C PHE A 82 -2.80 26.82 3.39
N ALA A 83 -3.25 27.09 4.62
CA ALA A 83 -2.37 27.27 5.75
C ALA A 83 -1.49 26.04 6.02
N LYS A 84 -0.27 26.32 6.46
CA LYS A 84 0.65 25.32 6.97
C LYS A 84 0.22 24.91 8.38
N GLY A 85 0.02 23.62 8.59
CA GLY A 85 -0.23 23.03 9.91
C GLY A 85 1.05 22.44 10.50
N GLN A 86 0.88 21.59 11.51
CA GLN A 86 1.98 20.74 11.96
C GLN A 86 2.38 19.76 10.84
N ARG A 87 3.68 19.51 10.73
CA ARG A 87 4.23 18.48 9.85
C ARG A 87 3.92 17.10 10.44
N TYR A 88 3.43 16.21 9.58
CA TYR A 88 3.18 14.82 9.92
C TYR A 88 3.69 13.90 8.81
N GLU A 89 4.11 12.68 9.16
CA GLU A 89 4.57 11.70 8.18
C GLU A 89 3.41 11.12 7.34
N LEU A 90 2.24 10.89 7.94
CA LEU A 90 1.06 10.39 7.22
C LEU A 90 -0.25 11.03 7.70
N MET A 91 -1.21 11.15 6.78
CA MET A 91 -2.60 11.56 7.04
C MET A 91 -3.60 10.59 6.44
N ALA A 92 -4.64 10.29 7.20
CA ALA A 92 -5.83 9.60 6.73
C ALA A 92 -7.07 10.45 6.96
N SER A 93 -8.05 10.30 6.06
CA SER A 93 -9.33 10.97 6.18
C SER A 93 -10.48 10.01 5.96
N HIS A 94 -11.56 10.21 6.71
CA HIS A 94 -12.82 9.52 6.52
C HIS A 94 -13.98 10.50 6.74
N GLY A 95 -14.66 10.87 5.65
CA GLY A 95 -15.78 11.84 5.69
C GLY A 95 -15.34 13.26 6.07
N SER A 96 -15.42 13.61 7.35
CA SER A 96 -14.99 14.92 7.89
C SER A 96 -13.97 14.79 9.04
N SER A 97 -13.51 13.56 9.29
CA SER A 97 -12.53 13.24 10.31
C SER A 97 -11.16 13.04 9.67
N PHE A 98 -10.13 13.41 10.41
CA PHE A 98 -8.73 13.33 10.01
C PHE A 98 -7.93 12.67 11.14
N ALA A 99 -6.96 11.85 10.76
CA ALA A 99 -5.98 11.28 11.66
C ALA A 99 -4.59 11.52 11.08
N PHE A 100 -3.62 11.70 11.97
CA PHE A 100 -2.22 11.90 11.61
C PHE A 100 -1.35 10.87 12.32
N ALA A 101 -0.21 10.51 11.72
CA ALA A 101 0.78 9.64 12.32
C ALA A 101 2.20 10.11 11.96
N ASP A 102 3.13 9.85 12.88
CA ASP A 102 4.55 10.20 12.78
C ASP A 102 5.42 8.97 13.04
N GLY A 103 6.68 9.05 12.63
CA GLY A 103 7.67 7.99 12.80
C GLY A 103 7.67 6.99 11.65
N LYS A 104 8.15 5.77 11.90
CA LYS A 104 8.26 4.69 10.90
C LYS A 104 6.91 4.00 10.63
N VAL A 105 5.93 4.77 10.17
CA VAL A 105 4.58 4.29 9.87
C VAL A 105 4.43 4.03 8.37
N LEU A 106 3.93 2.85 8.00
CA LEU A 106 3.73 2.45 6.61
C LEU A 106 2.31 2.71 6.12
N ASP A 107 1.34 2.66 7.03
CA ASP A 107 -0.05 2.92 6.72
C ASP A 107 -0.83 3.52 7.89
N LEU A 108 -1.86 4.30 7.55
CA LEU A 108 -2.79 4.90 8.48
C LEU A 108 -4.22 4.79 7.95
N TYR A 109 -5.06 4.05 8.67
CA TYR A 109 -6.47 3.88 8.32
C TYR A 109 -7.37 4.44 9.42
N LEU A 110 -8.44 5.11 9.01
CA LEU A 110 -9.47 5.66 9.90
C LEU A 110 -10.80 5.04 9.52
N ASP A 111 -11.37 4.24 10.42
CA ASP A 111 -12.64 3.57 10.18
C ASP A 111 -13.85 4.52 10.36
N GLY A 112 -15.05 4.02 10.04
CA GLY A 112 -16.29 4.78 10.16
C GLY A 112 -16.69 5.11 11.61
N TYR A 113 -16.12 4.44 12.61
CA TYR A 113 -16.33 4.69 14.04
C TYR A 113 -15.30 5.67 14.62
N GLY A 114 -14.31 6.08 13.83
CA GLY A 114 -13.22 6.95 14.26
C GLY A 114 -12.05 6.22 14.90
N ASN A 115 -11.99 4.89 14.83
CA ASN A 115 -10.79 4.16 15.25
C ASN A 115 -9.67 4.37 14.25
N LYS A 116 -8.48 4.64 14.79
CA LYS A 116 -7.24 4.80 14.05
C LYS A 116 -6.46 3.49 14.07
N TYR A 117 -6.17 2.95 12.90
CA TYR A 117 -5.29 1.81 12.70
C TYR A 117 -3.99 2.27 12.05
N VAL A 118 -2.86 1.82 12.59
CA VAL A 118 -1.52 2.16 12.12
C VAL A 118 -0.81 0.86 11.79
N LEU A 119 -0.31 0.72 10.56
CA LEU A 119 0.66 -0.32 10.22
C LEU A 119 2.05 0.22 10.52
N ASN A 120 2.69 -0.33 11.55
CA ASN A 120 4.03 0.04 11.93
C ASN A 120 5.06 -0.87 11.26
N GLY A 121 6.14 -0.29 10.74
CA GLY A 121 7.22 -1.04 10.11
C GLY A 121 8.16 -1.72 11.12
N GLY A 122 9.03 -2.57 10.60
CA GLY A 122 10.06 -3.24 11.39
C GLY A 122 11.01 -4.04 10.52
N GLU A 123 12.11 -4.48 11.12
CA GLU A 123 13.16 -5.24 10.47
C GLU A 123 13.59 -6.39 11.39
N TYR A 124 13.73 -7.58 10.84
CA TYR A 124 14.34 -8.73 11.47
C TYR A 124 15.65 -9.08 10.78
N TRP A 125 16.68 -9.40 11.56
CA TRP A 125 18.01 -9.76 11.11
C TRP A 125 18.46 -11.03 11.84
N PHE A 126 18.93 -12.02 11.09
CA PHE A 126 19.58 -13.23 11.59
C PHE A 126 21.00 -13.29 11.07
N HIS A 127 21.98 -13.53 11.95
CA HIS A 127 23.40 -13.63 11.60
C HIS A 127 24.02 -14.90 12.16
N ASP A 128 24.83 -15.57 11.34
CA ASP A 128 25.61 -16.75 11.70
C ASP A 128 26.97 -16.72 10.96
N TRP A 129 27.95 -16.00 11.53
CA TRP A 129 29.27 -15.81 10.91
C TRP A 129 30.30 -16.90 11.30
N GLY A 130 29.84 -18.05 11.80
CA GLY A 130 30.64 -19.23 12.16
C GLY A 130 31.59 -19.10 13.36
N SER A 131 32.13 -17.91 13.65
CA SER A 131 33.11 -17.66 14.73
C SER A 131 32.47 -17.26 16.08
N GLY A 132 31.15 -17.06 16.10
CA GLY A 132 30.32 -16.87 17.28
C GLY A 132 29.00 -17.63 17.11
N GLY A 133 28.27 -17.86 18.21
CA GLY A 133 26.93 -18.43 18.10
C GLY A 133 26.00 -17.52 17.29
N PRO A 134 24.99 -18.07 16.59
CA PRO A 134 24.06 -17.27 15.82
C PRO A 134 23.33 -16.28 16.72
N TYR A 135 22.99 -15.12 16.16
CA TYR A 135 22.25 -14.09 16.88
C TYR A 135 21.18 -13.42 16.01
N GLU A 136 20.13 -12.97 16.68
CA GLU A 136 18.98 -12.34 16.06
C GLU A 136 18.83 -10.90 16.55
N THR A 137 18.34 -10.01 15.68
CA THR A 137 18.02 -8.63 16.02
C THR A 137 16.68 -8.24 15.44
N LEU A 138 15.78 -7.76 16.29
CA LEU A 138 14.52 -7.14 15.89
C LEU A 138 14.63 -5.61 16.09
N LYS A 139 14.44 -4.84 15.00
CA LYS A 139 14.36 -3.37 15.05
C LYS A 139 12.92 -2.93 14.81
N GLY A 140 12.43 -2.06 15.68
CA GLY A 140 11.05 -1.57 15.63
C GLY A 140 10.05 -2.50 16.30
N GLN A 141 8.76 -2.24 16.07
CA GLN A 141 7.65 -3.04 16.58
C GLN A 141 6.66 -3.27 15.44
N PRO A 142 7.00 -4.15 14.48
CA PRO A 142 6.15 -4.41 13.33
C PRO A 142 4.79 -4.96 13.79
N GLY A 143 3.72 -4.33 13.34
CA GLY A 143 2.38 -4.68 13.83
C GLY A 143 1.30 -3.67 13.51
N ILE A 144 0.08 -4.01 13.91
CA ILE A 144 -1.12 -3.19 13.83
C ILE A 144 -1.35 -2.54 15.18
N ILE A 145 -1.36 -1.22 15.21
CA ILE A 145 -1.67 -0.42 16.39
C ILE A 145 -3.04 0.22 16.20
N LYS A 146 -3.98 -0.09 17.10
CA LYS A 146 -5.32 0.48 17.15
C LYS A 146 -5.42 1.49 18.28
N ASN A 147 -5.71 2.74 17.96
CA ASN A 147 -5.85 3.83 18.93
C ASN A 147 -4.67 3.95 19.92
N GLY A 148 -3.45 3.67 19.46
CA GLY A 148 -2.23 3.72 20.28
C GLY A 148 -1.89 2.43 21.04
N HIS A 149 -2.70 1.39 20.94
CA HIS A 149 -2.45 0.08 21.54
C HIS A 149 -2.12 -0.96 20.47
N MET A 150 -1.08 -1.77 20.71
CA MET A 150 -0.75 -2.88 19.82
C MET A 150 -1.90 -3.89 19.81
N GLU A 151 -2.56 -4.04 18.67
CA GLU A 151 -3.64 -5.01 18.45
C GLU A 151 -3.06 -6.35 17.98
N GLN A 152 -2.08 -6.29 17.07
CA GLN A 152 -1.48 -7.47 16.45
C GLN A 152 0.01 -7.24 16.17
N SER A 153 0.88 -8.10 16.68
CA SER A 153 2.30 -8.13 16.30
C SER A 153 2.50 -8.91 15.00
N ILE A 154 3.40 -8.44 14.13
CA ILE A 154 3.83 -9.16 12.93
C ILE A 154 5.21 -9.76 13.21
N ASP A 155 5.31 -11.08 13.12
CA ASP A 155 6.55 -11.82 13.35
C ASP A 155 7.34 -11.97 12.05
N LEU A 156 8.32 -11.07 11.85
CA LEU A 156 9.14 -11.03 10.64
C LEU A 156 10.10 -12.22 10.52
N SER A 157 10.45 -12.88 11.62
CA SER A 157 11.33 -14.06 11.59
C SER A 157 10.70 -15.24 10.81
N LYS A 158 9.37 -15.34 10.82
CA LYS A 158 8.63 -16.35 10.06
C LYS A 158 8.69 -16.12 8.56
N TYR A 159 8.93 -14.88 8.13
CA TYR A 159 8.96 -14.53 6.72
C TYR A 159 10.39 -14.46 6.16
N SER A 160 11.42 -14.32 7.00
CA SER A 160 12.82 -14.44 6.57
C SER A 160 13.17 -15.84 6.06
N SER A 161 12.44 -16.88 6.46
CA SER A 161 12.69 -18.23 5.95
C SER A 161 12.51 -18.32 4.43
N TYR A 162 11.64 -17.50 3.82
CA TYR A 162 11.43 -17.54 2.38
C TYR A 162 12.68 -17.10 1.59
N SER A 163 13.41 -16.07 2.05
CA SER A 163 14.68 -15.67 1.41
C SER A 163 15.78 -16.68 1.73
N TYR A 164 15.74 -17.31 2.90
CA TYR A 164 16.67 -18.38 3.26
C TYR A 164 16.53 -19.55 2.29
N ASP A 165 15.30 -20.07 2.14
CA ASP A 165 14.99 -21.23 1.32
C ASP A 165 15.29 -20.94 -0.16
N TYR A 166 14.99 -19.73 -0.64
CA TYR A 166 15.36 -19.32 -1.99
C TYR A 166 16.87 -19.28 -2.19
N ALA A 167 17.60 -18.59 -1.30
CA ALA A 167 19.05 -18.49 -1.35
C ALA A 167 19.73 -19.86 -1.28
N ARG A 168 19.18 -20.77 -0.48
CA ARG A 168 19.65 -22.16 -0.39
C ARG A 168 19.44 -22.92 -1.70
N GLY A 169 18.26 -22.82 -2.31
CA GLY A 169 18.01 -23.43 -3.62
C GLY A 169 18.91 -22.86 -4.72
N GLU A 170 19.21 -21.57 -4.65
CA GLU A 170 20.13 -20.90 -5.57
C GLU A 170 21.58 -21.35 -5.39
N SER A 171 22.02 -21.62 -4.16
CA SER A 171 23.37 -22.12 -3.90
C SER A 171 23.57 -23.54 -4.44
N GLU A 172 22.56 -24.40 -4.33
CA GLU A 172 22.59 -25.79 -4.80
C GLU A 172 22.71 -25.94 -6.32
N ILE A 173 22.39 -24.90 -7.09
CA ILE A 173 22.52 -24.88 -8.56
C ILE A 173 23.78 -24.20 -9.05
N ILE A 174 24.59 -23.61 -8.16
CA ILE A 174 25.88 -23.01 -8.52
C ILE A 174 26.79 -24.11 -9.07
N LYS A 175 27.44 -23.80 -10.20
CA LYS A 175 28.42 -24.68 -10.83
C LYS A 175 29.74 -23.95 -10.96
N THR A 176 30.76 -24.49 -10.31
CA THR A 176 32.16 -24.07 -10.41
C THR A 176 32.95 -25.08 -11.27
N PRO A 177 34.21 -24.76 -11.64
CA PRO A 177 35.10 -25.72 -12.31
C PRO A 177 35.37 -27.02 -11.51
N LEU A 178 35.17 -27.01 -10.19
CA LEU A 178 35.37 -28.17 -9.32
C LEU A 178 34.08 -28.97 -9.07
N SER A 179 32.92 -28.50 -9.53
CA SER A 179 31.64 -29.15 -9.27
C SER A 179 31.61 -30.61 -9.72
N GLY A 180 31.15 -31.49 -8.82
CA GLY A 180 31.08 -32.94 -9.03
C GLY A 180 32.39 -33.70 -8.81
N LYS A 181 33.49 -33.01 -8.45
CA LYS A 181 34.77 -33.62 -8.05
C LYS A 181 35.20 -33.27 -6.63
N ALA A 182 34.67 -32.18 -6.10
CA ALA A 182 34.98 -31.62 -4.79
C ALA A 182 33.86 -31.85 -3.77
N GLU A 183 34.16 -31.58 -2.50
CA GLU A 183 33.17 -31.43 -1.44
C GLU A 183 32.48 -30.07 -1.60
N ALA A 184 31.15 -30.05 -1.60
CA ALA A 184 30.37 -28.82 -1.68
C ALA A 184 29.93 -28.36 -0.28
N ILE A 185 30.12 -27.08 0.00
CA ILE A 185 29.73 -26.43 1.25
C ILE A 185 28.87 -25.23 0.88
N ASP A 186 27.64 -25.23 1.37
CA ASP A 186 26.67 -24.15 1.18
C ASP A 186 26.34 -23.57 2.55
N GLU A 187 26.61 -22.28 2.74
CA GLU A 187 26.36 -21.59 4.00
C GLU A 187 25.60 -20.29 3.76
N ILE A 188 24.49 -20.11 4.49
CA ILE A 188 23.73 -18.86 4.52
C ILE A 188 23.99 -18.22 5.89
N TYR A 189 24.89 -17.25 5.93
CA TYR A 189 25.36 -16.63 7.17
C TYR A 189 24.59 -15.36 7.54
N TRP A 190 23.76 -14.82 6.65
CA TRP A 190 22.95 -13.64 6.95
C TRP A 190 21.60 -13.71 6.26
N ASN A 191 20.54 -13.41 7.02
CA ASN A 191 19.21 -13.24 6.47
C ASN A 191 18.51 -12.04 7.12
N CYS A 192 17.73 -11.30 6.35
CA CYS A 192 16.85 -10.27 6.86
C CYS A 192 15.46 -10.28 6.22
N CYS A 193 14.49 -9.79 6.97
CA CYS A 193 13.14 -9.53 6.50
C CYS A 193 12.69 -8.17 7.01
N VAL A 194 12.33 -7.28 6.07
CA VAL A 194 11.89 -5.92 6.37
C VAL A 194 10.46 -5.75 5.90
N LEU A 195 9.58 -5.27 6.79
CA LEU A 195 8.26 -4.79 6.39
C LEU A 195 8.41 -3.37 5.84
N THR A 196 8.48 -3.24 4.51
CA THR A 196 8.80 -1.98 3.81
C THR A 196 7.57 -1.25 3.30
N ASN A 197 6.48 -1.98 3.04
CA ASN A 197 5.24 -1.41 2.51
C ASN A 197 4.05 -2.30 2.92
N GLY A 198 2.85 -1.75 2.86
CA GLY A 198 1.64 -2.49 3.20
C GLY A 198 0.46 -1.57 3.47
N TRP A 199 -0.67 -2.18 3.81
CA TRP A 199 -1.85 -1.50 4.32
C TRP A 199 -2.70 -2.44 5.17
N TYR A 200 -3.52 -1.87 6.05
CA TYR A 200 -4.42 -2.64 6.91
C TYR A 200 -5.77 -1.92 7.05
N GLU A 201 -6.86 -2.67 6.81
CA GLU A 201 -8.23 -2.21 7.04
C GLU A 201 -8.98 -3.14 8.01
N SER A 202 -8.69 -4.44 7.96
CA SER A 202 -9.21 -5.45 8.88
C SER A 202 -8.39 -6.75 8.81
N GLU A 203 -8.65 -7.70 9.71
CA GLU A 203 -8.03 -9.04 9.68
C GLU A 203 -8.31 -9.79 8.37
N SER A 204 -9.45 -9.52 7.73
CA SER A 204 -9.83 -10.07 6.42
C SER A 204 -9.40 -9.21 5.24
N SER A 205 -8.75 -8.07 5.48
CA SER A 205 -8.38 -7.12 4.44
C SER A 205 -7.12 -6.35 4.82
N TYR A 206 -5.99 -6.93 4.44
CA TYR A 206 -4.67 -6.33 4.59
C TYR A 206 -3.73 -6.81 3.50
N PHE A 207 -2.60 -6.12 3.40
CA PHE A 207 -1.50 -6.48 2.53
C PHE A 207 -0.20 -6.05 3.18
N TYR A 208 0.79 -6.94 3.19
CA TYR A 208 2.16 -6.61 3.53
C TYR A 208 3.06 -6.94 2.35
N LEU A 209 3.98 -6.02 2.06
CA LEU A 209 5.12 -6.27 1.19
C LEU A 209 6.36 -6.36 2.07
N LEU A 210 6.98 -7.52 2.02
CA LEU A 210 8.21 -7.80 2.73
C LEU A 210 9.36 -7.75 1.73
N ASP A 211 10.40 -7.03 2.10
CA ASP A 211 11.68 -7.03 1.43
C ASP A 211 12.61 -7.95 2.19
N CYS A 212 12.88 -9.12 1.62
CA CYS A 212 13.67 -10.18 2.22
C CYS A 212 15.00 -10.31 1.50
N TYR A 213 16.03 -10.60 2.27
CA TYR A 213 17.41 -10.63 1.81
C TYR A 213 18.15 -11.78 2.47
N ALA A 214 19.05 -12.42 1.75
CA ALA A 214 19.95 -13.43 2.30
C ALA A 214 21.33 -13.32 1.64
N GLN A 215 22.37 -13.52 2.43
CA GLN A 215 23.73 -13.72 1.95
C GLN A 215 24.25 -15.07 2.36
N GLY A 216 25.03 -15.64 1.45
CA GLY A 216 25.70 -16.88 1.67
C GLY A 216 26.89 -17.02 0.76
N CYS A 217 27.58 -18.13 0.94
CA CYS A 217 28.64 -18.56 0.07
C CYS A 217 28.43 -20.02 -0.35
N HIS A 218 28.90 -20.32 -1.55
CA HIS A 218 29.05 -21.66 -2.07
C HIS A 218 30.52 -21.95 -2.26
N ILE A 219 30.99 -23.07 -1.71
CA ILE A 219 32.39 -23.49 -1.77
C ILE A 219 32.45 -24.91 -2.34
N ASP A 220 33.15 -25.08 -3.44
CA ASP A 220 33.60 -26.40 -3.90
C ASP A 220 35.07 -26.54 -3.47
N ALA A 221 35.41 -27.51 -2.60
CA ALA A 221 36.75 -27.70 -2.05
C ALA A 221 37.24 -29.16 -2.15
N ILE A 222 38.51 -29.36 -2.52
CA ILE A 222 39.18 -30.67 -2.49
C ILE A 222 39.96 -30.80 -1.17
N ASN A 223 39.74 -31.91 -0.46
CA ASN A 223 40.36 -32.20 0.83
C ASN A 223 40.11 -31.09 1.86
N TRP A 224 38.85 -30.72 2.07
CA TRP A 224 38.48 -29.66 3.00
C TRP A 224 38.88 -30.01 4.45
N ARG A 225 39.42 -29.02 5.18
CA ARG A 225 39.88 -29.18 6.57
C ARG A 225 39.11 -28.21 7.48
N PRO A 226 37.94 -28.63 8.01
CA PRO A 226 37.02 -27.74 8.75
C PRO A 226 37.65 -27.01 9.94
N GLY A 227 38.59 -27.65 10.64
CA GLY A 227 39.25 -27.06 11.80
C GLY A 227 40.23 -25.91 11.49
N TYR A 228 40.60 -25.75 10.22
CA TYR A 228 41.53 -24.71 9.75
C TYR A 228 40.90 -23.75 8.74
N GLY A 229 39.73 -24.09 8.18
CA GLY A 229 39.11 -23.32 7.11
C GLY A 229 39.92 -23.36 5.81
N GLU A 230 40.62 -24.47 5.54
CA GLU A 230 41.55 -24.61 4.41
C GLU A 230 41.18 -25.80 3.51
N ALA A 231 41.46 -25.66 2.22
CA ALA A 231 41.39 -26.72 1.21
C ALA A 231 42.73 -26.83 0.47
N ASP A 232 42.98 -27.97 -0.18
CA ASP A 232 44.13 -28.09 -1.09
C ASP A 232 43.89 -27.31 -2.40
N ASP A 233 42.64 -27.29 -2.85
CA ASP A 233 42.14 -26.49 -3.97
C ASP A 233 40.66 -26.15 -3.69
N GLY A 234 40.20 -24.97 -4.12
CA GLY A 234 38.84 -24.55 -3.83
C GLY A 234 38.35 -23.39 -4.69
N TYR A 235 37.05 -23.39 -4.98
CA TYR A 235 36.33 -22.28 -5.59
C TYR A 235 35.33 -21.73 -4.59
N PHE A 236 35.34 -20.42 -4.41
CA PHE A 236 34.45 -19.69 -3.54
C PHE A 236 33.56 -18.77 -4.38
N VAL A 237 32.26 -18.80 -4.09
CA VAL A 237 31.28 -17.91 -4.71
C VAL A 237 30.47 -17.28 -3.59
N ASP A 238 30.65 -15.97 -3.40
CA ASP A 238 29.75 -15.18 -2.56
C ASP A 238 28.49 -14.87 -3.36
N PHE A 239 27.34 -14.93 -2.69
CA PHE A 239 26.08 -14.55 -3.33
C PHE A 239 25.16 -13.81 -2.38
N THR A 240 24.31 -12.99 -3.00
CA THR A 240 23.30 -12.20 -2.34
C THR A 240 21.98 -12.40 -3.04
N SER A 241 20.98 -12.91 -2.32
CA SER A 241 19.64 -13.13 -2.80
C SER A 241 18.67 -12.09 -2.23
N TYR A 242 17.96 -11.40 -3.11
CA TYR A 242 16.90 -10.44 -2.81
C TYR A 242 15.56 -11.06 -3.19
N MET A 243 14.52 -10.82 -2.39
CA MET A 243 13.20 -11.32 -2.70
C MET A 243 12.09 -10.47 -2.08
N TRP A 244 11.07 -10.16 -2.88
CA TRP A 244 9.84 -9.56 -2.38
C TRP A 244 8.79 -10.62 -2.08
N VAL A 245 8.24 -10.59 -0.87
CA VAL A 245 7.15 -11.48 -0.46
C VAL A 245 5.89 -10.66 -0.20
N MET A 246 4.83 -11.01 -0.92
CA MET A 246 3.50 -10.50 -0.66
C MET A 246 2.78 -11.37 0.36
N VAL A 247 2.21 -10.74 1.38
CA VAL A 247 1.37 -11.38 2.40
C VAL A 247 -0.02 -10.76 2.33
N THR A 248 -1.04 -11.60 2.22
CA THR A 248 -2.46 -11.23 2.36
C THR A 248 -3.11 -12.18 3.38
N PRO A 249 -4.39 -11.99 3.76
CA PRO A 249 -5.11 -12.95 4.60
C PRO A 249 -5.15 -14.37 4.04
N GLU A 250 -5.11 -14.51 2.70
CA GLU A 250 -5.33 -15.79 2.03
C GLU A 250 -4.03 -16.45 1.57
N ILE A 251 -2.99 -15.67 1.27
CA ILE A 251 -1.78 -16.19 0.64
C ILE A 251 -0.52 -15.45 1.09
N VAL A 252 0.56 -16.21 1.21
CA VAL A 252 1.93 -15.70 1.21
C VAL A 252 2.58 -16.14 -0.09
N LYS A 253 3.04 -15.18 -0.91
CA LYS A 253 3.55 -15.46 -2.25
C LYS A 253 4.79 -14.62 -2.55
N PRO A 254 5.92 -15.22 -2.95
CA PRO A 254 7.03 -14.50 -3.57
C PRO A 254 6.56 -13.81 -4.85
N LEU A 255 6.86 -12.52 -4.99
CA LEU A 255 6.54 -11.74 -6.19
C LEU A 255 7.72 -11.68 -7.16
N TRP A 256 8.93 -11.64 -6.62
CA TRP A 256 10.16 -11.48 -7.38
C TRP A 256 11.35 -11.90 -6.53
N ALA A 257 12.39 -12.42 -7.18
CA ALA A 257 13.71 -12.54 -6.57
C ALA A 257 14.85 -12.36 -7.59
N GLU A 258 16.03 -12.08 -7.06
CA GLU A 258 17.28 -12.00 -7.80
C GLU A 258 18.40 -12.48 -6.91
N THR A 259 19.33 -13.24 -7.47
CA THR A 259 20.57 -13.64 -6.83
C THR A 259 21.73 -13.06 -7.62
N ILE A 260 22.51 -12.21 -6.97
CA ILE A 260 23.76 -11.66 -7.51
C ILE A 260 24.89 -12.52 -6.95
N ARG A 261 25.84 -12.89 -7.81
CA ARG A 261 26.96 -13.76 -7.47
C ARG A 261 28.27 -13.03 -7.77
N ASP A 262 29.12 -12.94 -6.77
CA ASP A 262 30.50 -12.50 -6.93
C ASP A 262 31.36 -13.76 -7.08
N VAL A 263 31.78 -14.00 -8.31
CA VAL A 263 32.67 -15.12 -8.65
C VAL A 263 34.10 -14.56 -8.71
N ASP A 264 35.04 -15.21 -8.04
CA ASP A 264 36.47 -14.84 -8.00
C ASP A 264 37.21 -14.97 -9.36
N ASP A 265 36.48 -15.19 -10.46
CA ASP A 265 37.05 -15.40 -11.80
C ASP A 265 36.42 -14.46 -12.84
N ASP A 266 37.25 -13.63 -13.46
CA ASP A 266 36.86 -12.62 -14.46
C ASP A 266 36.21 -13.23 -15.72
N ASP A 267 36.35 -14.55 -15.94
CA ASP A 267 35.84 -15.27 -17.12
C ASP A 267 34.43 -15.88 -16.95
N TYR A 268 33.78 -15.77 -15.78
CA TYR A 268 32.43 -16.29 -15.57
C TYR A 268 31.34 -15.30 -16.01
N ASN A 269 30.63 -15.64 -17.10
CA ASN A 269 29.65 -14.78 -17.78
C ASN A 269 28.32 -14.56 -17.02
N GLU A 270 28.05 -15.23 -15.89
CA GLU A 270 26.78 -15.10 -15.15
C GLU A 270 27.00 -14.48 -13.75
N ARG A 271 27.28 -13.18 -13.71
CA ARG A 271 27.36 -12.39 -12.45
C ARG A 271 26.02 -12.20 -11.73
N SER A 272 24.90 -12.47 -12.40
CA SER A 272 23.57 -12.38 -11.81
C SER A 272 22.62 -13.41 -12.38
N HIS A 273 21.83 -14.03 -11.50
CA HIS A 273 20.73 -14.92 -11.81
C HIS A 273 19.42 -14.28 -11.34
N ARG A 274 18.40 -14.23 -12.20
CA ARG A 274 17.11 -13.60 -11.89
C ARG A 274 15.99 -14.61 -12.01
N SER A 275 15.18 -14.75 -10.96
CA SER A 275 14.04 -15.66 -10.93
C SER A 275 12.76 -14.86 -10.69
N VAL A 276 11.82 -14.91 -11.65
CA VAL A 276 10.50 -14.28 -11.48
C VAL A 276 9.52 -15.34 -10.99
N PHE A 277 8.98 -15.13 -9.79
CA PHE A 277 7.99 -16.04 -9.19
C PHE A 277 6.55 -15.79 -9.65
N ALA A 278 6.32 -14.71 -10.41
CA ALA A 278 5.01 -14.35 -10.91
C ALA A 278 5.08 -13.82 -12.35
N ASP A 279 4.77 -14.67 -13.34
CA ASP A 279 4.46 -14.23 -14.70
C ASP A 279 3.25 -13.30 -14.70
N GLU A 280 2.26 -13.59 -13.85
CA GLU A 280 1.11 -12.74 -13.52
C GLU A 280 0.97 -12.59 -12.00
N PHE A 281 0.74 -11.35 -11.54
CA PHE A 281 0.46 -11.05 -10.14
C PHE A 281 -0.81 -10.21 -10.00
N VAL A 282 -1.47 -10.36 -8.85
CA VAL A 282 -2.57 -9.50 -8.41
C VAL A 282 -2.13 -8.81 -7.12
N LEU A 283 -1.84 -7.52 -7.21
CA LEU A 283 -1.48 -6.69 -6.07
C LEU A 283 -2.75 -6.04 -5.49
N PRO A 284 -3.19 -6.42 -4.28
CA PRO A 284 -4.35 -5.82 -3.65
C PRO A 284 -3.99 -4.42 -3.10
N LEU A 285 -4.89 -3.47 -3.32
CA LEU A 285 -4.78 -2.09 -2.85
C LEU A 285 -5.90 -1.81 -1.83
N PRO A 286 -5.78 -0.73 -1.03
CA PRO A 286 -6.86 -0.30 -0.13
C PRO A 286 -8.21 -0.12 -0.86
N ASP A 287 -9.30 -0.13 -0.10
CA ASP A 287 -10.67 0.05 -0.60
C ASP A 287 -11.11 -0.97 -1.68
N GLY A 288 -10.40 -2.10 -1.79
CA GLY A 288 -10.70 -3.19 -2.72
C GLY A 288 -10.24 -2.96 -4.17
N TYR A 289 -9.46 -1.91 -4.42
CA TYR A 289 -8.78 -1.75 -5.72
C TYR A 289 -7.69 -2.81 -5.88
N TYR A 290 -7.27 -3.08 -7.12
CA TYR A 290 -6.16 -4.01 -7.34
C TYR A 290 -5.47 -3.75 -8.68
N ILE A 291 -4.20 -4.11 -8.75
CA ILE A 291 -3.40 -4.10 -9.98
C ILE A 291 -3.20 -5.54 -10.43
N LYS A 292 -3.52 -5.85 -11.69
CA LYS A 292 -3.04 -7.07 -12.34
C LYS A 292 -1.83 -6.69 -13.19
N GLY A 293 -0.69 -7.27 -12.92
CA GLY A 293 0.52 -7.03 -13.69
C GLY A 293 1.13 -8.32 -14.19
N THR A 294 1.98 -8.18 -15.20
CA THR A 294 2.88 -9.23 -15.67
C THR A 294 4.29 -8.74 -15.48
N LYS A 295 5.17 -9.53 -14.86
CA LYS A 295 6.58 -9.13 -14.75
C LYS A 295 7.36 -9.73 -15.92
N THR A 296 7.68 -8.92 -16.92
CA THR A 296 8.68 -9.28 -17.92
C THR A 296 10.07 -9.09 -17.29
N LEU A 297 10.94 -10.10 -17.37
CA LEU A 297 12.37 -9.95 -17.04
C LEU A 297 12.92 -8.78 -17.88
N PRO A 298 13.39 -7.69 -17.26
CA PRO A 298 13.95 -6.59 -18.04
C PRO A 298 15.31 -6.99 -18.58
N GLU A 299 15.58 -6.63 -19.85
CA GLU A 299 16.85 -6.95 -20.52
C GLU A 299 18.06 -6.24 -19.88
N GLN A 300 17.88 -5.10 -19.20
CA GLN A 300 19.00 -4.31 -18.65
C GLN A 300 18.48 -3.21 -17.70
N ASP A 301 18.38 -3.47 -16.39
CA ASP A 301 18.72 -2.50 -15.32
C ASP A 301 18.51 -3.10 -13.92
N TYR A 302 19.32 -2.67 -12.95
CA TYR A 302 19.44 -3.29 -11.62
C TYR A 302 18.48 -2.74 -10.55
N TRP A 303 17.53 -1.86 -10.90
CA TRP A 303 16.65 -1.21 -9.91
C TRP A 303 15.25 -0.94 -10.49
N PHE A 304 14.54 -2.01 -10.86
CA PHE A 304 13.18 -1.89 -11.41
C PHE A 304 12.14 -1.65 -10.31
N ASP A 305 11.87 -0.37 -10.05
CA ASP A 305 10.76 0.03 -9.18
C ASP A 305 9.40 -0.12 -9.89
N ARG A 306 9.36 0.02 -11.23
CA ARG A 306 8.12 0.14 -12.00
C ARG A 306 7.76 -1.12 -12.78
N LEU A 307 6.57 -1.65 -12.51
CA LEU A 307 6.02 -2.84 -13.20
C LEU A 307 4.82 -2.47 -14.09
N PRO A 308 4.78 -2.94 -15.35
CA PRO A 308 3.62 -2.74 -16.20
C PRO A 308 2.41 -3.46 -15.60
N GLY A 309 1.28 -2.78 -15.56
CA GLY A 309 0.07 -3.32 -14.96
C GLY A 309 -1.22 -2.65 -15.40
N LYS A 310 -2.31 -3.26 -14.98
CA LYS A 310 -3.69 -2.84 -15.23
C LYS A 310 -4.36 -2.63 -13.88
N LEU A 311 -4.78 -1.40 -13.62
CA LEU A 311 -5.47 -1.02 -12.39
C LEU A 311 -6.98 -1.22 -12.56
N TYR A 312 -7.61 -1.87 -11.59
CA TYR A 312 -9.05 -2.18 -11.60
C TYR A 312 -9.76 -1.62 -10.38
N SER A 313 -11.04 -1.29 -10.56
CA SER A 313 -11.97 -0.99 -9.47
C SER A 313 -12.36 -2.27 -8.70
N PRO A 314 -12.95 -2.14 -7.49
CA PRO A 314 -13.45 -3.28 -6.74
C PRO A 314 -14.51 -4.11 -7.50
N GLN A 315 -15.19 -3.48 -8.46
CA GLN A 315 -16.19 -4.12 -9.32
C GLN A 315 -15.57 -4.76 -10.58
N GLY A 316 -14.24 -4.82 -10.67
CA GLY A 316 -13.51 -5.38 -11.81
C GLY A 316 -13.49 -4.52 -13.07
N LYS A 317 -13.82 -3.24 -12.96
CA LYS A 317 -13.73 -2.31 -14.10
C LYS A 317 -12.30 -1.81 -14.27
N LEU A 318 -11.75 -1.94 -15.48
CA LEU A 318 -10.44 -1.35 -15.83
C LEU A 318 -10.48 0.18 -15.67
N ILE A 319 -9.50 0.72 -14.94
CA ILE A 319 -9.32 2.14 -14.66
C ILE A 319 -8.24 2.74 -15.57
N CYS A 320 -7.05 2.13 -15.59
CA CYS A 320 -5.95 2.48 -16.50
C CYS A 320 -4.96 1.32 -16.66
N GLU A 321 -4.15 1.42 -17.71
CA GLU A 321 -2.96 0.60 -17.90
C GLU A 321 -1.76 1.55 -17.83
N ALA A 322 -0.76 1.21 -17.01
CA ALA A 322 0.43 2.04 -16.75
C ALA A 322 1.52 1.21 -16.07
N ASP A 323 2.70 1.79 -15.89
CA ASP A 323 3.74 1.22 -15.03
C ASP A 323 3.58 1.75 -13.60
N PHE A 324 3.71 0.88 -12.60
CA PHE A 324 3.45 1.19 -11.19
C PHE A 324 4.66 0.91 -10.31
N ARG A 325 5.00 1.83 -9.40
CA ARG A 325 6.01 1.62 -8.34
C ARG A 325 5.49 0.71 -7.23
N VAL A 326 5.62 -0.60 -7.38
CA VAL A 326 5.03 -1.57 -6.42
C VAL A 326 5.79 -1.65 -5.09
N ASP A 327 7.04 -1.22 -5.07
CA ASP A 327 7.87 -1.09 -3.87
C ASP A 327 7.40 0.07 -2.97
N LYS A 328 6.64 1.02 -3.52
CA LYS A 328 6.09 2.17 -2.80
C LYS A 328 4.62 1.96 -2.44
N PRO A 329 4.12 2.63 -1.37
CA PRO A 329 2.70 2.62 -1.07
C PRO A 329 1.88 3.18 -2.23
N ILE A 330 0.97 2.36 -2.77
CA ILE A 330 0.04 2.77 -3.81
C ILE A 330 -1.34 2.99 -3.19
N ARG A 331 -1.90 4.20 -3.33
CA ARG A 331 -3.22 4.57 -2.79
C ARG A 331 -4.09 5.15 -3.89
N LEU A 332 -5.37 4.81 -3.90
CA LEU A 332 -6.32 5.29 -4.90
C LEU A 332 -7.53 5.94 -4.26
N GLY A 333 -8.07 6.97 -4.89
CA GLY A 333 -9.29 7.64 -4.49
C GLY A 333 -10.17 7.98 -5.67
N TYR A 334 -11.40 7.47 -5.71
CA TYR A 334 -12.38 7.92 -6.69
C TYR A 334 -12.84 9.35 -6.37
N VAL A 335 -12.73 10.25 -7.34
CA VAL A 335 -13.19 11.62 -7.20
C VAL A 335 -14.62 11.75 -7.73
N LYS A 336 -14.78 11.74 -9.06
CA LYS A 336 -16.05 11.99 -9.75
C LYS A 336 -15.91 11.74 -11.25
N ARG A 337 -17.00 11.32 -11.92
CA ARG A 337 -17.12 11.23 -13.39
C ARG A 337 -16.00 10.41 -14.03
N GLY A 338 -15.65 9.28 -13.42
CA GLY A 338 -14.57 8.42 -13.92
C GLY A 338 -13.18 9.08 -13.87
N ALA A 339 -12.94 9.89 -12.83
CA ALA A 339 -11.62 10.38 -12.49
C ALA A 339 -11.21 9.87 -11.11
N TRP A 340 -9.95 9.48 -11.00
CA TRP A 340 -9.32 9.02 -9.77
C TRP A 340 -8.07 9.86 -9.48
N LEU A 341 -7.71 9.93 -8.20
CA LEU A 341 -6.37 10.26 -7.78
C LEU A 341 -5.64 8.99 -7.39
N LEU A 342 -4.37 8.89 -7.73
CA LEU A 342 -3.47 7.80 -7.39
C LEU A 342 -2.24 8.41 -6.75
N SER A 343 -1.82 7.94 -5.58
CA SER A 343 -0.45 8.20 -5.10
C SER A 343 0.40 6.95 -5.25
N GLU A 344 1.65 7.13 -5.69
CA GLU A 344 2.71 6.12 -5.71
C GLU A 344 3.86 6.66 -4.86
N GLY A 345 3.93 6.23 -3.60
CA GLY A 345 4.72 6.94 -2.59
C GLY A 345 4.22 8.37 -2.44
N GLU A 346 5.11 9.33 -2.63
CA GLU A 346 4.81 10.77 -2.51
C GLU A 346 4.34 11.41 -3.82
N GLU A 347 4.46 10.71 -4.96
CA GLU A 347 4.01 11.20 -6.27
C GLU A 347 2.49 11.09 -6.38
N LEU A 348 1.79 12.18 -6.70
CA LEU A 348 0.34 12.20 -6.90
C LEU A 348 -0.01 12.36 -8.37
N PHE A 349 -0.80 11.41 -8.86
CA PHE A 349 -1.31 11.36 -10.22
C PHE A 349 -2.82 11.54 -10.26
N ARG A 350 -3.29 12.10 -11.37
CA ARG A 350 -4.68 12.04 -11.80
C ARG A 350 -4.82 10.94 -12.83
N ILE A 351 -5.86 10.12 -12.68
CA ILE A 351 -6.28 9.19 -13.71
C ILE A 351 -7.61 9.62 -14.28
N LYS A 352 -7.68 9.84 -15.60
CA LYS A 352 -8.95 10.14 -16.29
C LYS A 352 -8.91 9.61 -17.72
N GLY A 353 -9.96 8.86 -18.10
CA GLY A 353 -10.04 8.27 -19.44
C GLY A 353 -8.87 7.33 -19.75
N GLY A 354 -8.40 6.57 -18.76
CA GLY A 354 -7.28 5.65 -18.88
C GLY A 354 -5.89 6.28 -18.83
N LYS A 355 -5.79 7.62 -18.81
CA LYS A 355 -4.49 8.32 -18.79
C LYS A 355 -4.07 8.69 -17.38
N LYS A 356 -2.82 8.37 -17.01
CA LYS A 356 -2.15 8.75 -15.76
C LYS A 356 -1.33 10.04 -15.99
N GLU A 357 -1.63 11.09 -15.25
CA GLU A 357 -1.01 12.42 -15.36
C GLU A 357 -0.46 12.85 -13.99
N LEU A 358 0.82 13.20 -13.89
CA LEU A 358 1.42 13.70 -12.64
C LEU A 358 0.83 15.07 -12.29
N LEU A 359 0.42 15.26 -11.04
CA LEU A 359 -0.12 16.51 -10.52
C LEU A 359 0.81 17.23 -9.55
N SER A 360 1.47 16.47 -8.66
CA SER A 360 2.31 17.00 -7.58
C SER A 360 3.21 15.90 -7.04
N ASP A 361 4.24 16.31 -6.29
CA ASP A 361 5.04 15.47 -5.41
C ASP A 361 4.74 15.80 -3.93
N GLY A 362 5.42 15.07 -3.04
CA GLY A 362 5.42 15.32 -1.60
C GLY A 362 4.06 15.12 -0.93
N ILE A 363 3.25 14.15 -1.38
CA ILE A 363 1.94 13.85 -0.79
C ILE A 363 2.06 12.77 0.28
N HIS A 364 1.66 13.11 1.50
CA HIS A 364 1.75 12.26 2.69
C HIS A 364 0.38 11.67 3.08
N ASN A 365 -0.48 11.43 2.10
CA ASN A 365 -1.78 10.81 2.30
C ASN A 365 -1.66 9.29 2.32
N SER A 366 -2.15 8.66 3.37
CA SER A 366 -2.36 7.21 3.40
C SER A 366 -3.68 6.81 2.72
N ARG A 367 -4.68 7.70 2.65
CA ARG A 367 -5.92 7.49 1.89
C ARG A 367 -6.34 8.76 1.14
N LEU A 368 -6.88 8.60 -0.07
CA LEU A 368 -7.29 9.68 -0.98
C LEU A 368 -8.82 9.83 -1.02
N HIS A 369 -9.44 9.97 0.14
CA HIS A 369 -10.91 10.03 0.24
C HIS A 369 -11.47 11.43 -0.02
N ILE A 370 -12.68 11.46 -0.56
CA ILE A 370 -13.42 12.71 -0.68
C ILE A 370 -13.89 13.21 0.69
N MET A 371 -13.84 14.52 0.90
CA MET A 371 -14.37 15.16 2.10
C MET A 371 -15.63 15.97 1.83
N LYS A 372 -16.53 16.00 2.83
CA LYS A 372 -17.79 16.76 2.76
C LYS A 372 -17.62 18.22 3.17
N ASN A 373 -16.73 18.51 4.12
CA ASN A 373 -16.53 19.87 4.65
C ASN A 373 -15.05 20.24 4.66
N ARG A 374 -14.65 21.15 3.75
CA ARG A 374 -13.25 21.60 3.64
C ARG A 374 -12.82 22.62 4.69
N VAL A 375 -13.75 23.30 5.36
CA VAL A 375 -13.43 24.48 6.19
C VAL A 375 -12.51 24.10 7.35
N LYS A 376 -12.80 22.99 8.03
CA LYS A 376 -11.96 22.47 9.12
C LYS A 376 -10.55 22.13 8.63
N TRP A 377 -10.44 21.50 7.46
CA TRP A 377 -9.15 21.13 6.88
C TRP A 377 -8.31 22.36 6.53
N THR A 378 -8.89 23.33 5.82
CA THR A 378 -8.15 24.47 5.25
C THR A 378 -7.62 25.49 6.27
N LYS A 379 -8.07 25.42 7.53
CA LYS A 379 -7.68 26.37 8.57
C LYS A 379 -6.29 26.14 9.16
N GLY A 380 -5.72 24.95 9.01
CA GLY A 380 -4.52 24.56 9.77
C GLY A 380 -4.86 23.98 11.14
N ASP A 381 -3.83 23.72 11.94
CA ASP A 381 -4.00 23.52 13.38
C ASP A 381 -4.12 24.93 14.00
N GLU A 382 -5.23 25.20 14.70
CA GLU A 382 -5.36 26.40 15.56
C GLU A 382 -4.68 26.16 16.89
#